data_AF-A0A2C9LDM5-F1
#
_entry.id   AF-A0A2C9LDM5-F1
#
_cell.length_a   1.000
_cell.length_b   1.000
_cell.length_c   1.000
_cell.angle_alpha   90.00
_cell.angle_beta   90.00
_cell.angle_gamma   90.00
#
_symmetry.space_group_name_H-M   'P 1'
#
loop_
_entity.id
_entity.type
_entity.pdbx_description
1 polymer ?
#
loop_
_entity_poly.entity_id
_entity_poly.type
_entity_poly.pdbx_seq_one_letter_code
_entity_poly.pdbx_strand_id
1 'polypeptide(L)'
;MGKKKKKKKKKKDEEGMDNDIDTDDLPAIPPIHNVLIDLRTLTTEEEEVLQQVVEKDELETRALDKSVGAVRNEIEIIRSWAGKAKKNPNAKNPYYMGYMCVRCRRPLQIWKRPIPFVDSGKFCMHCMYRVCKFCRVEQNNGKYLCNLCLRLRQEKHLTGDWSDQGCAGLHSTDLLKISLQSR
;
A
#
# COMPACT_ATOMS: atom_id res chain seq x y z
N MET A 1 -22.37 -1.55 -66.77
CA MET A 1 -20.95 -1.38 -67.15
C MET A 1 -20.12 -1.11 -65.90
N GLY A 2 -19.62 -2.17 -65.25
CA GLY A 2 -18.72 -2.05 -64.10
C GLY A 2 -17.27 -2.16 -64.56
N LYS A 3 -16.43 -1.17 -64.23
CA LYS A 3 -14.98 -1.28 -64.35
C LYS A 3 -14.29 -0.75 -63.09
N LYS A 4 -13.79 -1.72 -62.31
CA LYS A 4 -12.47 -1.82 -61.66
C LYS A 4 -11.84 -0.54 -61.10
N LYS A 5 -11.38 -0.62 -59.85
CA LYS A 5 -9.93 -0.56 -59.54
C LYS A 5 -9.62 -1.08 -58.12
N LYS A 6 -8.93 -2.22 -58.08
CA LYS A 6 -8.13 -2.72 -56.96
C LYS A 6 -6.94 -1.77 -56.73
N LYS A 7 -6.61 -1.43 -55.48
CA LYS A 7 -5.25 -1.05 -55.00
C LYS A 7 -5.21 -1.32 -53.48
N LYS A 8 -4.57 -2.41 -53.06
CA LYS A 8 -3.17 -2.52 -52.57
C LYS A 8 -2.95 -1.88 -51.18
N LYS A 9 -3.11 -2.74 -50.17
CA LYS A 9 -2.24 -3.00 -49.00
C LYS A 9 -1.09 -2.00 -48.78
N LYS A 10 -1.08 -1.33 -47.63
CA LYS A 10 0.14 -0.93 -46.93
C LYS A 10 -0.04 -1.26 -45.45
N LYS A 11 0.56 -2.39 -45.07
CA LYS A 11 0.79 -2.81 -43.69
C LYS A 11 1.83 -1.84 -43.14
N LYS A 12 1.52 -1.16 -42.04
CA LYS A 12 2.47 -0.30 -41.33
C LYS A 12 2.71 -1.01 -40.02
N ASP A 13 3.85 -1.67 -39.96
CA ASP A 13 4.38 -2.27 -38.76
C ASP A 13 4.83 -1.10 -37.87
N GLU A 14 4.19 -0.93 -36.71
CA GLU A 14 4.64 0.01 -35.67
C GLU A 14 5.37 -0.84 -34.63
N GLU A 15 6.68 -0.66 -34.64
CA GLU A 15 7.69 -1.33 -33.85
C GLU A 15 7.45 -1.08 -32.36
N GLY A 16 7.51 -2.16 -31.58
CA GLY A 16 7.54 -2.10 -30.13
C GLY A 16 8.79 -1.37 -29.68
N MET A 17 8.60 -0.37 -28.83
CA MET A 17 9.68 0.28 -28.10
C MET A 17 9.96 -0.58 -26.88
N ASP A 18 10.73 -1.64 -27.09
CA ASP A 18 11.33 -2.41 -26.02
C ASP A 18 12.35 -1.47 -25.35
N ASN A 19 11.97 -0.94 -24.19
CA ASN A 19 12.93 -0.26 -23.34
C ASN A 19 13.80 -1.35 -22.73
N ASP A 20 14.92 -1.63 -23.39
CA ASP A 20 16.05 -2.30 -22.77
C ASP A 20 16.48 -1.42 -21.60
N ILE A 21 15.97 -1.76 -20.41
CA ILE A 21 16.57 -1.30 -19.17
C ILE A 21 17.85 -2.12 -19.07
N ASP A 22 18.98 -1.48 -19.34
CA ASP A 22 20.30 -2.02 -19.09
C ASP A 22 20.35 -2.54 -17.64
N THR A 23 20.22 -3.85 -17.48
CA THR A 23 20.26 -4.56 -16.20
C THR A 23 21.62 -4.45 -15.49
N ASP A 24 22.59 -3.79 -16.13
CA ASP A 24 23.95 -3.60 -15.65
C ASP A 24 24.10 -2.36 -14.73
N ASP A 25 23.09 -1.51 -14.63
CA ASP A 25 23.05 -0.36 -13.69
C ASP A 25 22.31 -0.68 -12.37
N LEU A 26 21.84 -1.90 -12.17
CA LEU A 26 21.43 -2.34 -10.84
C LEU A 26 22.70 -2.42 -9.98
N PRO A 27 22.74 -1.77 -8.79
CA PRO A 27 23.88 -1.93 -7.89
C PRO A 27 24.07 -3.44 -7.68
N ALA A 28 25.24 -3.95 -8.09
CA ALA A 28 25.57 -5.36 -7.95
C ALA A 28 25.38 -5.72 -6.47
N ILE A 29 24.24 -6.34 -6.17
CA ILE A 29 24.00 -6.90 -4.85
C ILE A 29 25.07 -7.96 -4.74
N PRO A 30 26.06 -7.82 -3.84
CA PRO A 30 27.10 -8.82 -3.73
C PRO A 30 26.39 -10.16 -3.45
N PRO A 31 26.74 -11.25 -4.16
CA PRO A 31 26.21 -12.55 -3.79
C PRO A 31 26.52 -12.74 -2.32
N ILE A 32 25.48 -12.93 -1.51
CA ILE A 32 25.63 -13.17 -0.07
C ILE A 32 26.33 -14.53 0.03
N HIS A 33 27.66 -14.51 0.01
CA HIS A 33 28.46 -15.64 0.38
C HIS A 33 28.14 -15.85 1.87
N ASN A 34 27.45 -16.95 2.19
CA ASN A 34 26.92 -17.34 3.52
C ASN A 34 25.43 -16.98 3.79
N VAL A 35 24.51 -17.38 2.90
CA VAL A 35 23.07 -17.46 3.23
C VAL A 35 22.79 -18.58 4.26
N LEU A 36 23.74 -19.52 4.42
CA LEU A 36 23.63 -20.66 5.31
C LEU A 36 24.47 -20.44 6.57
N ILE A 37 23.84 -20.66 7.72
CA ILE A 37 24.48 -20.70 9.04
C ILE A 37 24.96 -22.14 9.25
N ASP A 38 26.23 -22.31 9.66
CA ASP A 38 26.74 -23.65 9.97
C ASP A 38 26.12 -24.16 11.29
N LEU A 39 25.22 -25.14 11.19
CA LEU A 39 24.53 -25.76 12.31
C LEU A 39 25.09 -27.15 12.66
N ARG A 40 26.24 -27.55 12.11
CA ARG A 40 26.80 -28.90 12.30
C ARG A 40 27.18 -29.23 13.74
N THR A 41 27.48 -28.21 14.54
CA THR A 41 27.90 -28.35 15.93
C THR A 41 26.73 -28.43 16.92
N LEU A 42 25.48 -28.25 16.46
CA LEU A 42 24.31 -28.32 17.34
C LEU A 42 24.09 -29.75 17.82
N THR A 43 23.86 -29.88 19.13
CA THR A 43 23.34 -31.10 19.73
C THR A 43 21.86 -31.26 19.43
N THR A 44 21.32 -32.49 19.58
CA THR A 44 19.90 -32.77 19.32
C THR A 44 18.97 -31.97 20.24
N GLU A 45 19.39 -31.72 21.48
CA GLU A 45 18.62 -30.91 22.44
C GLU A 45 18.58 -29.43 22.03
N GLU A 46 19.70 -28.87 21.56
CA GLU A 46 19.77 -27.49 21.08
C GLU A 46 18.97 -27.29 19.78
N GLU A 47 18.93 -28.30 18.93
CA GLU A 47 18.13 -28.31 17.71
C GLU A 47 16.63 -28.28 18.00
N GLU A 48 16.17 -29.09 18.96
CA GLU A 48 14.77 -29.05 19.41
C GLU A 48 14.38 -27.67 19.96
N VAL A 49 15.27 -27.04 20.74
CA VAL A 49 15.05 -25.68 21.25
C VAL A 49 14.99 -24.68 20.10
N LEU A 50 15.89 -24.77 19.12
CA LEU A 50 15.90 -23.89 17.95
C LEU A 50 14.62 -24.03 17.12
N GLN A 51 14.13 -25.26 16.95
CA GLN A 51 12.89 -25.54 16.25
C GLN A 51 11.68 -24.96 16.97
N GLN A 52 11.62 -25.03 18.30
CA GLN A 52 10.57 -24.38 19.10
C GLN A 52 10.57 -22.85 18.93
N VAL A 53 11.77 -22.24 18.89
CA VAL A 53 11.90 -20.78 18.66
C VAL A 53 11.39 -20.42 17.27
N VAL A 54 11.74 -21.20 16.25
CA VAL A 54 11.29 -20.99 14.87
C VAL A 54 9.76 -21.12 14.76
N GLU A 55 9.17 -22.16 15.35
CA GLU A 55 7.71 -22.36 15.34
C GLU A 55 6.97 -21.21 16.02
N LYS A 56 7.48 -20.74 17.16
CA LYS A 56 6.92 -19.59 17.87
C LYS A 56 6.98 -18.32 17.03
N ASP A 57 8.11 -18.05 16.37
CA ASP A 57 8.27 -16.90 15.49
C ASP A 57 7.32 -16.96 14.28
N GLU A 58 7.07 -18.15 13.73
CA GLU A 58 6.06 -18.34 12.67
C GLU A 58 4.62 -18.08 13.15
N LEU A 59 4.30 -18.43 14.39
CA LEU A 59 2.99 -18.11 14.97
C LEU A 59 2.81 -16.60 15.11
N GLU A 60 3.84 -15.91 15.60
CA GLU A 60 3.85 -14.45 15.77
C GLU A 60 3.76 -13.75 14.41
N THR A 61 4.54 -14.19 13.42
CA THR A 61 4.52 -13.66 12.04
C THR A 61 3.14 -13.85 11.40
N ARG A 62 2.53 -15.04 11.52
CA ARG A 62 1.17 -15.28 10.99
C ARG A 62 0.11 -14.38 11.65
N ALA A 63 0.26 -14.04 12.92
CA ALA A 63 -0.66 -13.12 13.60
C ALA A 63 -0.50 -11.67 13.10
N LEU A 64 0.74 -11.25 12.84
CA LEU A 64 1.05 -9.96 12.23
C LEU A 64 0.50 -9.88 10.80
N ASP A 65 0.70 -10.90 9.97
CA ASP A 65 0.20 -10.95 8.60
C ASP A 65 -1.33 -10.85 8.52
N LYS A 66 -2.04 -11.54 9.42
CA LYS A 66 -3.50 -11.42 9.53
C LYS A 66 -3.91 -9.97 9.85
N SER A 67 -3.16 -9.32 10.74
CA SER A 67 -3.42 -7.94 11.15
C SER A 67 -3.14 -6.95 9.99
N VAL A 68 -2.03 -7.14 9.26
CA VAL A 68 -1.68 -6.36 8.06
C VAL A 68 -2.73 -6.57 6.98
N GLY A 69 -3.16 -7.81 6.73
CA GLY A 69 -4.21 -8.15 5.78
C GLY A 69 -5.54 -7.47 6.09
N ALA A 70 -5.94 -7.43 7.36
CA ALA A 70 -7.15 -6.71 7.78
C ALA A 70 -7.06 -5.20 7.49
N VAL A 71 -5.92 -4.57 7.78
CA VAL A 71 -5.69 -3.14 7.50
C VAL A 71 -5.70 -2.86 5.99
N ARG A 72 -5.08 -3.73 5.18
CA ARG A 72 -5.11 -3.63 3.71
C ARG A 72 -6.53 -3.73 3.15
N ASN A 73 -7.32 -4.68 3.65
CA ASN A 73 -8.73 -4.80 3.27
C ASN A 73 -9.53 -3.54 3.62
N GLU A 74 -9.30 -2.95 4.79
CA GLU A 74 -9.94 -1.69 5.16
C GLU A 74 -9.54 -0.53 4.24
N ILE A 75 -8.26 -0.45 3.83
CA ILE A 75 -7.76 0.53 2.86
C ILE A 75 -8.51 0.40 1.54
N GLU A 76 -8.68 -0.81 1.03
CA GLU A 76 -9.42 -1.09 -0.20
C GLU A 76 -10.90 -0.72 -0.07
N ILE A 77 -11.54 -1.04 1.06
CA ILE A 77 -12.92 -0.63 1.34
C ILE A 77 -13.05 0.89 1.28
N ILE A 78 -12.16 1.63 1.95
CA ILE A 78 -12.16 3.10 1.95
C ILE A 78 -11.95 3.66 0.53
N ARG A 79 -11.04 3.07 -0.26
CA ARG A 79 -10.82 3.45 -1.66
C ARG A 79 -12.06 3.17 -2.52
N SER A 80 -12.70 2.01 -2.33
CA SER A 80 -13.90 1.61 -3.08
C SER A 80 -15.08 2.55 -2.80
N TRP A 81 -15.27 2.99 -1.56
CA TRP A 81 -16.34 3.93 -1.17
C TRP A 81 -16.13 5.31 -1.79
N ALA A 82 -14.88 5.78 -1.85
CA ALA A 82 -14.54 7.03 -2.55
C ALA A 82 -14.82 6.94 -4.07
N GLY A 83 -14.67 5.74 -4.66
CA GLY A 83 -15.02 5.45 -6.05
C GLY A 83 -16.54 5.39 -6.31
N LYS A 84 -17.32 4.78 -5.40
CA LYS A 84 -18.79 4.66 -5.52
C LYS A 84 -19.51 6.01 -5.44
N ALA A 85 -18.94 6.98 -4.76
CA ALA A 85 -19.46 8.35 -4.70
C ALA A 85 -19.28 9.16 -6.02
N LYS A 86 -18.68 8.57 -7.07
CA LYS A 86 -18.54 9.17 -8.42
C LYS A 86 -19.87 9.29 -9.19
N LYS A 87 -20.99 8.74 -8.69
CA LYS A 87 -22.32 8.81 -9.33
C LYS A 87 -23.07 10.14 -9.14
N ASN A 88 -22.42 11.20 -8.62
CA ASN A 88 -23.03 12.53 -8.59
C ASN A 88 -22.78 13.25 -9.93
N PRO A 89 -23.83 13.61 -10.70
CA PRO A 89 -23.70 14.29 -11.99
C PRO A 89 -23.02 15.68 -11.89
N ASN A 90 -22.98 16.29 -10.71
CA ASN A 90 -22.36 17.60 -10.46
C ASN A 90 -20.84 17.52 -10.13
N ALA A 91 -20.25 16.32 -10.12
CA ALA A 91 -18.82 16.12 -9.84
C ALA A 91 -17.87 16.68 -10.91
N LYS A 92 -18.38 17.21 -12.02
CA LYS A 92 -17.56 17.86 -13.07
C LYS A 92 -17.36 19.37 -12.84
N ASN A 93 -18.06 19.97 -11.88
CA ASN A 93 -17.93 21.40 -11.61
C ASN A 93 -16.82 21.64 -10.57
N PRO A 94 -15.72 22.34 -10.91
CA PRO A 94 -14.60 22.60 -10.01
C PRO A 94 -15.00 23.43 -8.78
N TYR A 95 -16.06 24.24 -8.88
CA TYR A 95 -16.62 24.99 -7.74
C TYR A 95 -17.20 24.06 -6.67
N TYR A 96 -17.75 22.91 -7.05
CA TYR A 96 -18.30 21.93 -6.10
C TYR A 96 -17.21 21.08 -5.44
N MET A 97 -16.01 20.94 -6.02
CA MET A 97 -14.93 20.12 -5.48
C MET A 97 -14.33 20.68 -4.18
N GLY A 98 -14.26 22.01 -4.04
CA GLY A 98 -13.74 22.67 -2.83
C GLY A 98 -14.64 22.53 -1.60
N TYR A 99 -15.92 22.24 -1.80
CA TYR A 99 -16.93 22.07 -0.74
C TYR A 99 -17.33 20.61 -0.54
N MET A 100 -16.57 19.64 -1.04
CA MET A 100 -16.93 18.22 -0.91
C MET A 100 -15.85 17.49 -0.12
N CYS A 101 -16.28 16.58 0.76
CA CYS A 101 -15.32 15.71 1.45
C CYS A 101 -14.69 14.74 0.45
N VAL A 102 -13.36 14.67 0.35
CA VAL A 102 -12.68 13.80 -0.65
C VAL A 102 -12.98 12.30 -0.46
N ARG A 103 -13.32 11.86 0.76
CA ARG A 103 -13.64 10.46 1.07
C ARG A 103 -15.08 10.08 0.72
N CYS A 104 -16.05 10.68 1.39
CA CYS A 104 -17.47 10.34 1.19
C CYS A 104 -18.17 11.18 0.10
N ARG A 105 -17.49 12.18 -0.48
CA ARG A 105 -18.03 13.19 -1.40
C ARG A 105 -19.37 13.78 -0.95
N ARG A 106 -19.60 13.91 0.35
CA ARG A 106 -20.72 14.67 0.89
C ARG A 106 -20.37 16.17 0.83
N PRO A 107 -21.34 17.04 0.48
CA PRO A 107 -21.13 18.48 0.50
C PRO A 107 -20.90 18.93 1.94
N LEU A 108 -19.72 19.45 2.18
CA LEU A 108 -19.35 20.29 3.31
C LEU A 108 -20.02 21.64 3.06
N GLN A 109 -21.30 21.72 3.40
CA GLN A 109 -22.13 22.90 3.17
C GLN A 109 -21.52 24.09 3.90
N ILE A 110 -20.84 24.95 3.16
CA ILE A 110 -20.61 26.33 3.58
C ILE A 110 -21.54 27.14 2.70
N TRP A 111 -22.32 28.01 3.36
CA TRP A 111 -23.12 29.05 2.73
C TRP A 111 -24.58 28.66 2.41
N LYS A 112 -25.40 28.52 3.47
CA LYS A 112 -26.73 29.13 3.64
C LYS A 112 -27.42 28.52 4.88
N ARG A 113 -27.30 29.19 6.05
CA ARG A 113 -28.23 29.25 7.21
C ARG A 113 -27.52 29.26 8.59
N PRO A 114 -28.17 29.84 9.63
CA PRO A 114 -27.53 30.33 10.86
C PRO A 114 -27.52 29.27 11.98
N ILE A 115 -26.96 28.07 11.71
CA ILE A 115 -26.98 26.96 12.67
C ILE A 115 -25.53 26.59 13.03
N PRO A 116 -25.11 26.68 14.32
CA PRO A 116 -23.71 26.56 14.76
C PRO A 116 -23.08 25.16 14.64
N PHE A 117 -23.79 24.16 14.12
CA PHE A 117 -23.34 22.76 14.10
C PHE A 117 -22.86 22.26 12.72
N VAL A 118 -22.73 23.14 11.72
CA VAL A 118 -22.32 22.74 10.37
C VAL A 118 -20.80 22.70 10.26
N ASP A 119 -20.25 21.49 10.21
CA ASP A 119 -18.81 21.24 10.12
C ASP A 119 -18.24 21.72 8.78
N SER A 120 -17.39 22.74 8.81
CA SER A 120 -16.69 23.29 7.63
C SER A 120 -15.69 22.30 7.01
N GLY A 121 -15.48 21.13 7.60
CA GLY A 121 -14.42 20.21 7.21
C GLY A 121 -13.03 20.75 7.57
N LYS A 122 -12.06 19.85 7.69
CA LYS A 122 -10.65 20.17 7.98
C LYS A 122 -9.74 19.50 6.94
N PHE A 123 -8.54 20.04 6.77
CA PHE A 123 -7.54 19.48 5.86
C PHE A 123 -6.76 18.36 6.55
N CYS A 124 -6.49 17.29 5.82
CA CYS A 124 -5.59 16.24 6.25
C CYS A 124 -4.14 16.74 6.19
N MET A 125 -3.35 16.56 7.25
CA MET A 125 -1.94 16.96 7.26
C MET A 125 -1.09 16.20 6.22
N HIS A 126 -1.45 14.96 5.88
CA HIS A 126 -0.64 14.13 5.00
C HIS A 126 -0.93 14.32 3.52
N CYS A 127 -2.22 14.33 3.13
CA CYS A 127 -2.63 14.43 1.73
C CYS A 127 -3.22 15.79 1.35
N MET A 128 -3.30 16.74 2.29
CA MET A 128 -3.82 18.10 2.09
C MET A 128 -5.24 18.20 1.51
N TYR A 129 -5.99 17.09 1.51
CA TYR A 129 -7.39 17.07 1.06
C TYR A 129 -8.36 17.42 2.18
N ARG A 130 -9.51 18.00 1.82
CA ARG A 130 -10.57 18.40 2.74
C ARG A 130 -11.49 17.23 3.12
N VAL A 131 -11.78 17.09 4.41
CA VAL A 131 -12.47 15.93 4.98
C VAL A 131 -13.48 16.34 6.06
N CYS A 132 -14.65 15.69 6.07
CA CYS A 132 -15.68 15.92 7.10
C CYS A 132 -15.30 15.32 8.46
N LYS A 133 -15.99 15.72 9.52
CA LYS A 133 -15.82 15.23 10.91
C LYS A 133 -15.82 13.70 11.01
N PHE A 134 -16.64 13.01 10.21
CA PHE A 134 -16.75 11.55 10.23
C PHE A 134 -15.63 10.82 9.49
N CYS A 135 -14.94 11.49 8.57
CA CYS A 135 -13.87 10.88 7.77
C CYS A 135 -12.47 11.33 8.23
N ARG A 136 -12.40 12.14 9.28
CA ARG A 136 -11.16 12.63 9.90
C ARG A 136 -11.00 12.07 11.31
N VAL A 137 -9.75 11.92 11.72
CA VAL A 137 -9.35 11.56 13.08
C VAL A 137 -8.40 12.64 13.59
N GLU A 138 -8.66 13.12 14.79
CA GLU A 138 -7.79 14.06 15.49
C GLU A 138 -6.60 13.31 16.08
N GLN A 139 -5.41 13.85 15.89
CA GLN A 139 -4.18 13.34 16.49
C GLN A 139 -3.87 14.12 17.76
N ASN A 140 -3.05 13.54 18.64
CA ASN A 140 -2.60 14.16 19.89
C ASN A 140 -1.93 15.54 19.66
N ASN A 141 -1.38 15.78 18.47
CA ASN A 141 -0.74 17.03 18.10
C ASN A 141 -1.73 18.13 17.66
N GLY A 142 -3.04 17.95 17.85
CA GLY A 142 -4.09 18.86 17.40
C GLY A 142 -4.28 18.92 15.87
N LYS A 143 -3.64 17.99 15.14
CA LYS A 143 -3.69 17.90 13.67
C LYS A 143 -4.68 16.82 13.23
N TYR A 144 -5.23 16.94 12.03
CA TYR A 144 -6.20 15.99 11.49
C TYR A 144 -5.59 15.08 10.42
N LEU A 145 -5.89 13.79 10.48
CA LEU A 145 -5.64 12.83 9.41
C LEU A 145 -6.96 12.31 8.86
N CYS A 146 -7.01 11.99 7.58
CA CYS A 146 -8.15 11.27 7.01
C CYS A 146 -8.05 9.78 7.31
N ASN A 147 -9.18 9.07 7.37
CA ASN A 147 -9.21 7.63 7.68
C ASN A 147 -8.26 6.81 6.80
N LEU A 148 -8.13 7.12 5.50
CA LEU A 148 -7.17 6.41 4.65
C LEU A 148 -5.71 6.67 5.07
N CYS A 149 -5.33 7.92 5.31
CA CYS A 149 -3.96 8.24 5.70
C CYS A 149 -3.61 7.65 7.07
N LEU A 150 -4.60 7.54 7.96
CA LEU A 150 -4.45 6.83 9.21
C LEU A 150 -4.21 5.34 8.98
N ARG A 151 -5.04 4.67 8.16
CA ARG A 151 -4.85 3.23 7.86
C ARG A 151 -3.56 2.94 7.12
N LEU A 152 -3.16 3.79 6.16
CA LEU A 152 -1.86 3.69 5.48
C LEU A 152 -0.69 3.86 6.46
N ARG A 153 -0.80 4.76 7.44
CA ARG A 153 0.21 4.90 8.49
C ARG A 153 0.25 3.66 9.39
N GLN A 154 -0.90 3.08 9.73
CA GLN A 154 -0.97 1.85 10.51
C GLN A 154 -0.37 0.66 9.77
N GLU A 155 -0.64 0.53 8.46
CA GLU A 155 0.01 -0.48 7.61
C GLU A 155 1.52 -0.35 7.67
N LYS A 156 2.07 0.86 7.46
CA LYS A 156 3.52 1.11 7.56
C LYS A 156 4.10 0.81 8.95
N HIS A 157 3.35 1.07 10.02
CA HIS A 157 3.79 0.71 11.37
C HIS A 157 3.84 -0.80 11.58
N LEU A 158 2.86 -1.55 11.07
CA LEU A 158 2.81 -3.00 11.20
C LEU A 158 3.86 -3.71 10.34
N THR A 159 4.11 -3.22 9.12
CA THR A 159 5.12 -3.80 8.21
C THR A 159 6.56 -3.44 8.62
N GLY A 160 6.75 -2.42 9.47
CA GLY A 160 8.09 -1.93 9.82
C GLY A 160 8.67 -0.90 8.84
N ASP A 161 7.97 -0.61 7.74
CA ASP A 161 8.30 0.40 6.70
C ASP A 161 8.30 1.85 7.20
N TRP A 162 8.01 2.07 8.48
CA TRP A 162 8.14 3.38 9.12
C TRP A 162 9.59 3.71 9.48
N SER A 163 10.48 2.70 9.53
CA SER A 163 11.89 2.87 9.82
C SER A 163 12.73 2.93 8.54
N ASP A 164 13.66 3.87 8.46
CA ASP A 164 14.59 4.03 7.33
C ASP A 164 15.60 2.87 7.22
N GLN A 165 15.61 1.95 8.19
CA GLN A 165 16.48 0.78 8.24
C GLN A 165 15.97 -0.42 7.44
N GLY A 166 14.79 -0.30 6.80
CA GLY A 166 14.33 -1.21 5.75
C GLY A 166 14.66 -2.68 5.98
N CYS A 167 14.01 -3.32 6.96
CA CYS A 167 14.14 -4.77 7.19
C CYS A 167 13.43 -5.61 6.10
N ALA A 168 13.36 -5.11 4.86
CA ALA A 168 12.77 -5.79 3.72
C ALA A 168 13.78 -6.78 3.13
N GLY A 169 14.19 -7.76 3.94
CA GLY A 169 15.14 -8.83 3.59
C GLY A 169 14.75 -10.16 4.23
N LEU A 170 15.55 -11.21 4.00
CA LEU A 170 15.40 -12.48 4.73
C LEU A 170 15.41 -12.21 6.25
N HIS A 171 14.40 -12.69 6.97
CA HIS A 171 14.44 -12.67 8.42
C HIS A 171 15.52 -13.62 8.92
N SER A 172 16.10 -13.34 10.08
CA SER A 172 17.08 -14.24 10.72
C SER A 172 16.54 -15.67 10.87
N THR A 173 15.23 -15.80 11.08
CA THR A 173 14.52 -17.08 11.17
C THR A 173 14.45 -17.82 9.84
N ASP A 174 14.38 -17.11 8.70
CA ASP A 174 14.39 -17.72 7.37
C ASP A 174 15.76 -18.35 7.06
N LEU A 175 16.85 -17.69 7.49
CA LEU A 175 18.20 -18.25 7.38
C LEU A 175 18.34 -19.55 8.19
N LEU A 176 17.77 -19.58 9.40
CA LEU A 176 17.76 -20.78 10.25
C LEU A 176 16.99 -21.93 9.59
N LYS A 177 15.82 -21.66 9.00
CA LYS A 177 15.02 -22.68 8.30
C LYS A 177 15.78 -23.30 7.12
N ILE A 178 16.38 -22.47 6.28
CA ILE A 178 17.15 -22.92 5.11
C ILE A 178 18.37 -23.73 5.57
N SER A 179 18.99 -23.33 6.68
CA SER A 179 20.16 -24.01 7.26
C SER A 179 19.80 -25.36 7.90
N LEU A 180 18.65 -25.46 8.58
CA LEU A 180 18.17 -26.73 9.14
C LEU A 180 17.75 -27.73 8.05
N GLN A 181 17.19 -27.25 6.94
CA GLN A 181 16.76 -28.10 5.83
C GLN A 181 17.92 -28.66 4.98
N SER A 182 19.13 -28.08 5.10
CA SER A 182 20.30 -28.44 4.30
C SER A 182 21.32 -29.33 5.03
N ARG A 183 21.00 -29.79 6.24
CA ARG A 183 21.76 -30.79 7.01
C ARG A 183 21.38 -32.21 6.57
#